data_AF-A0A2S5SXB0-F1
#
_entry.id   AF-A0A2S5SXB0-F1
#
_cell.length_a   1.000
_cell.length_b   1.000
_cell.length_c   1.000
_cell.angle_alpha   90.00
_cell.angle_beta   90.00
_cell.angle_gamma   90.00
#
_symmetry.space_group_name_H-M   'P 1'
#
loop_
_entity.id
_entity.type
_entity.pdbx_description
1 polymer ?
#
loop_
_entity_poly.entity_id
_entity_poly.type
_entity_poly.pdbx_seq_one_letter_code
_entity_poly.pdbx_strand_id
1 'polypeptide(L)'
;MGIPLTSVLEAGVAIRTLRKRAGIRIDDFALTAGVSKQFMTDLENGKATVQMGRVLELLQRLGVKVVLELPESEVLSYRDELSKAQLRRASRQSRKRPALAKGSESMKAGTDGANAGD
;
A
#
# COMPACT_ATOMS: atom_id res chain seq x y z
N MET A 1 13.49 -18.06 -7.25
CA MET A 1 14.09 -16.74 -7.54
C MET A 1 14.15 -15.91 -6.25
N GLY A 2 15.26 -15.19 -6.02
CA GLY A 2 15.39 -14.26 -4.90
C GLY A 2 14.88 -12.86 -5.24
N ILE A 3 14.05 -12.28 -4.38
CA ILE A 3 13.49 -10.94 -4.51
C ILE A 3 14.01 -10.08 -3.35
N PRO A 4 14.59 -8.89 -3.58
CA PRO A 4 14.98 -8.00 -2.49
C PRO A 4 13.79 -7.68 -1.59
N LEU A 5 13.96 -7.83 -0.28
CA LEU A 5 12.93 -7.49 0.70
C LEU A 5 13.27 -6.13 1.33
N THR A 6 12.62 -5.08 0.81
CA THR A 6 12.87 -3.69 1.19
C THR A 6 11.68 -3.04 1.89
N SER A 7 10.50 -3.66 1.80
CA SER A 7 9.28 -3.14 2.39
C SER A 7 8.36 -4.24 2.94
N VAL A 8 7.49 -3.83 3.88
CA VAL A 8 6.41 -4.70 4.40
C VAL A 8 5.44 -5.12 3.29
N LEU A 9 5.23 -4.26 2.29
CA LEU A 9 4.31 -4.54 1.19
C LEU A 9 4.79 -5.74 0.36
N GLU A 10 6.08 -5.84 0.09
CA GLU A 10 6.66 -6.98 -0.64
C GLU A 10 6.48 -8.29 0.12
N ALA A 11 6.76 -8.32 1.43
CA ALA A 11 6.49 -9.48 2.27
C ALA A 11 5.00 -9.85 2.28
N GLY A 12 4.13 -8.85 2.50
CA GLY A 12 2.69 -9.05 2.54
C GLY A 12 2.12 -9.62 1.25
N VAL A 13 2.57 -9.10 0.10
CA VAL A 13 2.16 -9.59 -1.22
C VAL A 13 2.64 -11.02 -1.45
N ALA A 14 3.88 -11.35 -1.10
CA ALA A 14 4.39 -12.70 -1.23
C ALA A 14 3.55 -13.71 -0.44
N ILE A 15 3.30 -13.42 0.84
CA ILE A 15 2.47 -14.26 1.71
C ILE A 15 1.07 -14.42 1.12
N ARG A 16 0.46 -13.30 0.68
CA ARG A 16 -0.87 -13.31 0.06
C ARG A 16 -0.91 -14.18 -1.20
N THR A 17 0.09 -14.07 -2.06
CA THR A 17 0.19 -14.85 -3.30
C THR A 17 0.25 -16.34 -3.01
N LEU A 18 1.19 -16.76 -2.16
CA LEU A 18 1.36 -18.16 -1.77
C LEU A 18 0.10 -18.72 -1.12
N ARG A 19 -0.48 -17.97 -0.18
CA ARG A 19 -1.70 -18.37 0.52
C ARG A 19 -2.86 -18.59 -0.46
N LYS A 20 -3.09 -17.65 -1.37
CA LYS A 20 -4.17 -17.76 -2.37
C LYS A 20 -3.95 -18.90 -3.35
N ARG A 21 -2.70 -19.10 -3.80
CA ARG A 21 -2.31 -20.21 -4.68
C ARG A 21 -2.55 -21.57 -4.05
N ALA A 22 -2.32 -21.67 -2.74
CA ALA A 22 -2.65 -22.85 -1.95
C ALA A 22 -4.15 -22.99 -1.60
N GLY A 23 -5.01 -22.04 -2.00
CA GLY A 23 -6.44 -22.06 -1.66
C GLY A 23 -6.74 -21.81 -0.19
N ILE A 24 -5.77 -21.36 0.60
CA ILE A 24 -5.92 -21.18 2.05
C ILE A 24 -6.59 -19.84 2.35
N ARG A 25 -7.54 -19.81 3.28
CA ARG A 25 -8.18 -18.55 3.68
C ARG A 25 -7.33 -17.80 4.70
N ILE A 26 -7.56 -16.49 4.83
CA ILE A 26 -6.74 -15.63 5.69
C ILE A 26 -6.91 -15.95 7.19
N ASP A 27 -8.12 -16.34 7.60
CA ASP A 27 -8.46 -16.80 8.95
C ASP A 27 -7.75 -18.12 9.27
N ASP A 28 -7.81 -19.09 8.36
CA ASP A 28 -7.17 -20.40 8.54
C ASP A 28 -5.64 -20.27 8.65
N PHE A 29 -5.04 -19.44 7.79
CA PHE A 29 -3.60 -19.19 7.84
C PHE A 29 -3.20 -18.42 9.10
N ALA A 30 -3.98 -17.41 9.51
CA ALA A 30 -3.73 -16.66 10.74
C ALA A 30 -3.75 -17.56 11.98
N LEU A 31 -4.74 -18.46 12.05
CA LEU A 31 -4.88 -19.44 13.12
C LEU A 31 -3.66 -20.37 13.19
N THR A 32 -3.26 -20.93 12.04
CA THR A 32 -2.10 -21.83 11.95
C THR A 32 -0.79 -21.11 12.29
N ALA A 33 -0.66 -19.84 11.92
CA ALA A 33 0.50 -19.00 12.19
C ALA A 33 0.51 -18.38 13.60
N GLY A 34 -0.52 -18.61 14.43
CA GLY A 34 -0.60 -18.12 15.80
C GLY A 34 -0.77 -16.59 15.92
N VAL A 35 -1.37 -15.95 14.92
CA VAL A 35 -1.56 -14.49 14.86
C VAL A 35 -3.03 -14.13 14.67
N SER A 36 -3.41 -12.89 14.97
CA SER A 36 -4.78 -12.45 14.71
C SER A 36 -5.05 -12.30 13.21
N LYS A 37 -6.31 -12.54 12.80
CA LYS A 37 -6.77 -12.24 11.44
C LYS A 37 -6.50 -10.78 11.03
N GLN A 38 -6.62 -9.85 11.99
CA GLN A 38 -6.34 -8.43 11.75
C GLN A 38 -4.86 -8.19 11.45
N PHE A 39 -3.96 -8.83 12.20
CA PHE A 39 -2.53 -8.77 11.91
C PHE A 39 -2.21 -9.30 10.51
N MET A 40 -2.74 -10.47 10.14
CA MET A 40 -2.55 -11.02 8.79
C MET A 40 -3.10 -10.08 7.71
N THR A 41 -4.27 -9.48 7.94
CA THR A 41 -4.85 -8.50 7.03
C THR A 41 -3.95 -7.28 6.88
N ASP A 42 -3.40 -6.77 7.98
CA ASP A 42 -2.51 -5.60 7.98
C ASP A 42 -1.19 -5.91 7.28
N LEU A 43 -0.63 -7.09 7.53
CA LEU A 43 0.58 -7.60 6.88
C LEU A 43 0.39 -7.75 5.37
N GLU A 44 -0.63 -8.48 4.91
CA GLU A 44 -0.89 -8.68 3.48
C GLU A 44 -1.15 -7.37 2.72
N ASN A 45 -1.63 -6.33 3.42
CA ASN A 45 -1.85 -5.01 2.87
C ASN A 45 -0.62 -4.08 3.01
N GLY A 46 0.47 -4.55 3.62
CA GLY A 46 1.69 -3.78 3.83
C GLY A 46 1.50 -2.56 4.74
N LYS A 47 0.62 -2.65 5.75
CA LYS A 47 0.37 -1.51 6.66
C LYS A 47 1.62 -1.21 7.49
N ALA A 48 1.90 0.08 7.66
CA ALA A 48 3.02 0.56 8.48
C ALA A 48 2.89 0.20 9.97
N THR A 49 1.68 -0.13 10.44
CA THR A 49 1.44 -0.66 11.79
C THR A 49 2.12 -1.99 12.04
N VAL A 50 2.45 -2.73 10.97
CA VAL A 50 3.32 -3.90 11.04
C VAL A 50 4.76 -3.37 11.12
N GLN A 51 5.33 -3.36 12.32
CA GLN A 51 6.62 -2.75 12.65
C GLN A 51 7.85 -3.34 11.89
N MET A 52 7.63 -4.33 11.03
CA MET A 52 8.64 -4.90 10.12
C MET A 52 9.34 -3.84 9.25
N GLY A 53 8.65 -2.75 8.89
CA GLY A 53 9.25 -1.67 8.08
C GLY A 53 10.47 -1.04 8.76
N ARG A 54 10.41 -0.86 10.08
CA ARG A 54 11.54 -0.32 10.87
C ARG A 54 12.72 -1.29 10.91
N VAL A 55 12.45 -2.59 10.98
CA VAL A 55 13.50 -3.62 10.97
C VAL A 55 14.24 -3.62 9.64
N LEU A 56 13.50 -3.60 8.52
CA LEU A 56 14.10 -3.58 7.18
C LEU A 56 14.93 -2.31 6.94
N GLU A 57 14.45 -1.16 7.41
CA GLU A 57 15.20 0.11 7.32
C GLU A 57 16.53 0.04 8.08
N LEU A 58 16.52 -0.49 9.31
CA LEU A 58 17.75 -0.65 10.11
C LEU A 58 18.76 -1.58 9.42
N LEU A 59 18.31 -2.71 8.89
CA LEU A 59 19.16 -3.66 8.18
C LEU A 59 19.79 -3.02 6.94
N GLN A 60 19.02 -2.25 6.17
CA GLN A 60 19.55 -1.52 5.02
C GLN A 60 20.61 -0.49 5.42
N ARG A 61 20.40 0.24 6.53
CA ARG A 61 21.39 1.20 7.05
C ARG A 61 22.69 0.53 7.49
N LEU A 62 22.62 -0.74 7.90
CA LEU A 62 23.79 -1.56 8.23
C LEU A 62 24.44 -2.21 6.99
N GLY A 63 23.89 -2.00 5.79
CA GLY A 63 24.36 -2.68 4.57
C GLY A 63 23.97 -4.15 4.48
N VAL A 64 23.06 -4.62 5.34
CA VAL A 64 22.56 -6.00 5.35
C VAL A 64 21.42 -6.14 4.35
N LYS A 65 21.60 -7.03 3.38
CA LYS A 65 20.58 -7.33 2.36
C LYS A 65 19.69 -8.47 2.85
N VAL A 66 18.38 -8.27 2.75
CA VAL A 66 17.38 -9.31 3.00
C VAL A 66 16.77 -9.72 1.66
N VAL A 67 16.68 -11.02 1.42
CA VAL A 67 16.14 -11.58 0.19
C VAL A 67 15.00 -12.53 0.56
N LEU A 68 13.88 -12.40 -0.14
CA LEU A 68 12.79 -13.33 -0.12
C LEU A 68 12.99 -14.37 -1.22
N GLU A 69 13.05 -15.64 -0.85
CA GLU A 69 13.09 -16.74 -1.82
C GLU A 69 11.67 -17.26 -2.08
N LEU A 70 11.30 -17.27 -3.37
CA LEU A 70 10.05 -17.85 -3.82
C LEU A 70 10.29 -19.00 -4.81
N PRO A 71 9.45 -20.04 -4.79
CA PRO A 71 9.41 -21.04 -5.85
C PRO A 71 9.20 -20.36 -7.21
N GLU A 72 9.84 -20.89 -8.25
CA GLU A 72 9.77 -20.29 -9.59
C GLU A 72 8.34 -20.24 -10.14
N SER A 73 7.51 -21.23 -9.81
CA SER A 73 6.10 -21.29 -10.18
C SER A 73 5.28 -20.10 -9.69
N GLU A 74 5.75 -19.39 -8.66
CA GLU A 74 5.01 -18.34 -7.96
C GLU A 74 5.46 -16.92 -8.34
N VAL A 75 6.57 -16.79 -9.07
CA VAL A 75 7.18 -15.49 -9.39
C VAL A 75 6.24 -14.59 -10.19
N LEU A 76 5.53 -15.14 -11.18
CA LEU A 76 4.60 -14.36 -12.02
C LEU A 76 3.42 -13.83 -11.20
N SER A 77 2.82 -14.69 -10.38
CA SER A 77 1.69 -14.28 -9.53
C SER A 77 2.09 -13.27 -8.46
N TYR A 78 3.31 -13.37 -7.94
CA TYR A 78 3.87 -12.37 -7.05
C TYR A 78 3.96 -11.00 -7.73
N ARG A 79 4.53 -10.94 -8.94
CA ARG A 79 4.67 -9.69 -9.71
C ARG A 79 3.31 -9.04 -9.98
N ASP A 80 2.31 -9.84 -10.36
CA ASP A 80 0.97 -9.34 -10.64
C ASP A 80 0.28 -8.78 -9.40
N GLU A 81 0.34 -9.50 -8.27
CA GLU A 81 -0.25 -9.02 -7.02
C GLU A 81 0.51 -7.81 -6.47
N LEU A 82 1.82 -7.70 -6.68
CA LEU A 82 2.61 -6.54 -6.27
C LEU A 82 2.18 -5.28 -7.02
N SER A 83 2.08 -5.37 -8.35
CA SER A 83 1.58 -4.28 -9.19
C SER A 83 0.18 -3.81 -8.76
N LYS A 84 -0.74 -4.76 -8.56
CA LYS A 84 -2.09 -4.46 -8.06
C LYS A 84 -2.07 -3.78 -6.68
N ALA A 85 -1.22 -4.25 -5.78
CA ALA A 85 -1.12 -3.70 -4.42
C ALA A 85 -0.55 -2.27 -4.42
N GLN A 86 0.44 -1.98 -5.26
CA GLN A 86 0.99 -0.64 -5.44
C GLN A 86 -0.07 0.36 -5.95
N LEU A 87 -0.86 -0.03 -6.96
CA LEU A 87 -1.96 0.79 -7.48
C LEU A 87 -3.03 1.07 -6.41
N ARG A 88 -3.41 0.05 -5.63
CA ARG A 88 -4.36 0.20 -4.50
C ARG A 88 -3.81 1.14 -3.42
N ARG A 89 -2.51 1.08 -3.14
CA ARG A 89 -1.86 1.96 -2.15
C ARG A 89 -1.82 3.41 -2.64
N ALA A 90 -1.43 3.64 -3.89
CA ALA A 90 -1.40 4.98 -4.48
C ALA A 90 -2.79 5.64 -4.49
N SER A 91 -3.82 4.91 -4.89
CA SER A 91 -5.21 5.40 -4.88
C SER A 91 -5.78 5.65 -3.48
N ARG A 92 -5.39 4.86 -2.47
CA ARG A 92 -5.74 5.15 -1.06
C ARG A 92 -5.05 6.40 -0.53
N GLN A 93 -3.81 6.65 -0.95
CA GLN A 93 -3.04 7.81 -0.53
C GLN A 93 -3.57 9.12 -1.15
N SER A 94 -4.06 9.08 -2.39
CA SER A 94 -4.74 10.23 -3.00
C SER A 94 -6.08 10.54 -2.32
N ARG A 95 -6.89 9.52 -1.99
CA ARG A 95 -8.18 9.69 -1.29
C ARG A 95 -8.06 10.21 0.15
N LYS A 96 -6.93 10.00 0.83
CA LYS A 96 -6.68 10.53 2.19
C LYS A 96 -6.26 12.01 2.21
N ARG A 97 -6.01 12.66 1.06
CA ARG A 97 -5.78 14.10 0.96
C ARG A 97 -6.99 14.79 0.32
N PRO A 98 -7.96 15.28 1.12
CA PRO A 98 -8.44 16.63 0.85
C PRO A 98 -8.93 17.38 2.12
N ALA A 99 -8.20 18.40 2.59
CA ALA A 99 -8.73 19.48 3.46
C ALA A 99 -7.72 20.63 3.72
N LEU A 100 -6.90 21.07 2.75
CA LEU A 100 -6.11 22.31 2.93
C LEU A 100 -5.72 22.92 1.57
N ALA A 101 -6.70 23.42 0.83
CA ALA A 101 -6.47 24.27 -0.35
C ALA A 101 -7.75 25.05 -0.68
N LYS A 102 -8.16 25.97 0.19
CA LYS A 102 -9.08 27.06 -0.17
C LYS A 102 -8.66 28.30 0.61
N GLY A 103 -8.09 29.27 -0.10
CA GLY A 103 -7.76 30.57 0.47
C GLY A 103 -6.76 31.36 -0.36
N SER A 104 -7.20 31.88 -1.51
CA SER A 104 -6.88 33.23 -2.02
C SER A 104 -7.22 33.29 -3.51
N GLU A 105 -8.27 34.03 -3.87
CA GLU A 105 -8.24 35.08 -4.90
C GLU A 105 -9.66 35.62 -5.10
N SER A 106 -9.93 36.73 -4.42
CA SER A 106 -10.99 37.67 -4.79
C SER A 106 -10.39 38.66 -5.78
N MET A 107 -10.84 38.62 -7.03
CA MET A 107 -10.85 39.78 -7.92
C MET A 107 -12.25 39.87 -8.52
N LYS A 108 -13.08 40.73 -7.93
CA LYS A 108 -14.34 41.16 -8.52
C LYS A 108 -14.02 42.11 -9.68
N ALA A 109 -14.23 41.66 -10.92
CA ALA A 109 -14.50 42.57 -12.02
C ALA A 109 -16.01 42.85 -11.99
N GLY A 110 -16.38 44.04 -11.51
CA GLY A 110 -17.72 44.58 -11.63
C GLY A 110 -17.79 45.49 -12.83
N THR A 111 -18.39 45.02 -13.92
CA THR A 111 -18.94 45.86 -14.99
C THR A 111 -20.16 45.16 -15.55
N ASP A 112 -21.33 45.71 -15.27
CA ASP A 112 -22.58 45.66 -16.02
C ASP A 112 -23.49 46.61 -15.24
N GLY A 113 -24.14 47.63 -15.79
CA GLY A 113 -24.66 47.79 -17.13
C GLY A 113 -25.98 48.55 -16.92
N ALA A 114 -26.17 49.60 -17.71
CA ALA A 114 -27.37 50.41 -17.92
C ALA A 114 -28.68 50.03 -17.17
N ASN A 115 -29.34 51.05 -16.61
CA ASN A 115 -30.78 51.16 -16.86
C ASN A 115 -31.23 52.62 -16.98
N ALA A 116 -31.94 52.90 -18.08
CA ALA A 116 -32.85 54.01 -18.28
C ALA A 116 -33.90 54.04 -17.14
N GLY A 117 -34.51 55.14 -16.73
CA GLY A 117 -35.03 56.29 -17.45
C GLY A 117 -36.45 56.54 -16.90
N ASP A 118 -36.82 57.82 -16.89
CA ASP A 118 -38.07 58.45 -16.43
C ASP A 118 -38.16 58.84 -14.94
#